data_AF-A0A3R6T0D2-F1
#
_entry.id   AF-A0A3R6T0D2-F1
#
_cell.length_a   1.000
_cell.length_b   1.000
_cell.length_c   1.000
_cell.angle_alpha   90.00
_cell.angle_beta   90.00
_cell.angle_gamma   90.00
#
_symmetry.space_group_name_H-M   'P 1'
#
loop_
_entity.id
_entity.type
_entity.pdbx_description
1 polymer ?
#
loop_
_entity_poly.entity_id
_entity_poly.type
_entity_poly.pdbx_seq_one_letter_code
_entity_poly.pdbx_strand_id
1 'polypeptide(L)'
;MISMKQRYQTVKEYDEKMKSMSNQVVSIYLNICHDPSIKKEKAILSLNAKVGSKATRYANIETKKFLSAEAYRDEWLHGALESNDHHMIELLKNNILREYIILFLERSFLKNEKKYRKIKLESTDRELYLGKNDCVIGVFIAPRKSNEIWHSYKLKGLSVRYKYLSLGQLVYEGYLKGKIQDDKYEAELIKVNDFEDIIRFYEIFIRNSSKNEKKFIENYLTYVKTKDEWMDIPMLLPELRWGGKDAFHKYRVDYFIANYFTGKRLAIELSPDSTHLIGKNIKNEWKKENDKRNSYQFDYKADTIIYTSEDLKDIENCFSRILYIFETSERKLKYEEIIKTIKMSTL
;
A
#
# COMPACT_ATOMS: atom_id res chain seq x y z
N MET A 1 -11.21 14.72 -16.17
CA MET A 1 -11.52 13.31 -16.45
C MET A 1 -11.84 13.23 -17.94
N ILE A 2 -11.13 12.39 -18.71
CA ILE A 2 -11.33 12.29 -20.17
C ILE A 2 -12.71 11.68 -20.44
N SER A 3 -13.46 12.21 -21.40
CA SER A 3 -14.78 11.67 -21.74
C SER A 3 -14.67 10.25 -22.32
N MET A 4 -15.73 9.44 -22.18
CA MET A 4 -15.74 8.07 -22.73
C MET A 4 -15.45 8.04 -24.25
N LYS A 5 -15.92 9.06 -24.98
CA LYS A 5 -15.67 9.24 -26.43
C LYS A 5 -14.20 9.54 -26.72
N GLN A 6 -13.60 10.48 -25.99
CA GLN A 6 -12.17 10.79 -26.11
C GLN A 6 -11.30 9.57 -25.76
N ARG A 7 -11.64 8.83 -24.69
CA ARG A 7 -10.91 7.60 -24.31
C ARG A 7 -10.92 6.55 -25.43
N TYR A 8 -12.09 6.32 -26.03
CA TYR A 8 -12.20 5.37 -27.14
C TYR A 8 -11.34 5.80 -28.33
N GLN A 9 -11.34 7.09 -28.64
CA GLN A 9 -10.54 7.67 -29.71
C GLN A 9 -9.03 7.50 -29.43
N THR A 10 -8.55 7.82 -28.23
CA THR A 10 -7.15 7.62 -27.83
C THR A 10 -6.73 6.15 -27.90
N VAL A 11 -7.60 5.23 -27.47
CA VAL A 11 -7.33 3.79 -27.57
C VAL A 11 -7.15 3.37 -29.03
N LYS A 12 -7.98 3.90 -29.94
CA LYS A 12 -7.89 3.61 -31.38
C LYS A 12 -6.59 4.16 -31.97
N GLU A 13 -6.21 5.39 -31.63
CA GLU A 13 -4.95 6.00 -32.05
C GLU A 13 -3.73 5.20 -31.58
N TYR A 14 -3.78 4.68 -30.34
CA TYR A 14 -2.73 3.82 -29.82
C TYR A 14 -2.67 2.47 -30.55
N ASP A 15 -3.83 1.86 -30.83
CA ASP A 15 -3.93 0.63 -31.63
C ASP A 15 -3.33 0.84 -33.04
N GLU A 16 -3.59 1.98 -33.69
CA GLU A 16 -3.05 2.33 -35.01
C GLU A 16 -1.53 2.57 -34.98
N LYS A 17 -1.03 3.34 -34.01
CA LYS A 17 0.42 3.58 -33.82
C LYS A 17 1.16 2.27 -33.56
N MET A 18 0.69 1.45 -32.62
CA MET A 18 1.27 0.15 -32.33
C MET A 18 1.28 -0.75 -33.56
N LYS A 19 0.20 -0.77 -34.35
CA LYS A 19 0.14 -1.52 -35.61
C LYS A 19 1.21 -1.04 -36.60
N SER A 20 1.39 0.27 -36.77
CA SER A 20 2.39 0.84 -37.68
C SER A 20 3.83 0.45 -37.33
N MET A 21 4.13 0.26 -36.03
CA MET A 21 5.47 -0.09 -35.54
C MET A 21 5.73 -1.61 -35.52
N SER A 22 4.70 -2.44 -35.71
CA SER A 22 4.75 -3.90 -35.47
C SER A 22 5.92 -4.61 -36.16
N ASN A 23 6.19 -4.29 -37.43
CA ASN A 23 7.26 -4.96 -38.17
C ASN A 23 8.65 -4.68 -37.58
N GLN A 24 8.92 -3.43 -37.19
CA GLN A 24 10.18 -3.05 -36.55
C GLN A 24 10.29 -3.67 -35.16
N VAL A 25 9.21 -3.61 -34.37
CA VAL A 25 9.14 -4.22 -33.04
C VAL A 25 9.43 -5.73 -33.11
N VAL A 26 8.82 -6.46 -34.04
CA VAL A 26 9.05 -7.90 -34.21
C VAL A 26 10.52 -8.19 -34.53
N SER A 27 11.11 -7.45 -35.47
CA SER A 27 12.51 -7.65 -35.84
C SER A 27 13.45 -7.44 -34.66
N ILE A 28 13.25 -6.36 -33.90
CA ILE A 28 14.11 -6.01 -32.78
C ILE A 28 13.89 -6.96 -31.61
N TYR A 29 12.63 -7.31 -31.30
CA TYR A 29 12.28 -8.19 -30.20
C TYR A 29 12.88 -9.59 -30.38
N LEU A 30 12.76 -10.18 -31.57
CA LEU A 30 13.35 -11.49 -31.86
C LEU A 30 14.88 -11.46 -31.77
N ASN A 31 15.51 -10.37 -32.22
CA ASN A 31 16.95 -10.18 -32.11
C ASN A 31 17.41 -10.07 -30.65
N ILE A 32 16.64 -9.45 -29.75
CA ILE A 32 17.02 -9.33 -28.33
C ILE A 32 16.72 -10.63 -27.56
N CYS A 33 15.60 -11.31 -27.87
CA CYS A 33 15.21 -12.49 -27.11
C CYS A 33 16.03 -13.74 -27.45
N HIS A 34 16.52 -13.86 -28.69
CA HIS A 34 17.23 -15.05 -29.19
C HIS A 34 16.50 -16.38 -28.91
N ASP A 35 15.17 -16.34 -28.75
CA ASP A 35 14.35 -17.51 -28.41
C ASP A 35 13.76 -18.09 -29.70
N PRO A 36 14.26 -19.24 -30.18
CA PRO A 36 13.80 -19.85 -31.43
C PRO A 36 12.37 -20.39 -31.34
N SER A 37 11.79 -20.52 -30.14
CA SER A 37 10.41 -20.94 -29.97
C SER A 37 9.39 -19.85 -30.35
N ILE A 38 9.82 -18.59 -30.34
CA ILE A 38 8.97 -17.45 -30.69
C ILE A 38 8.90 -17.30 -32.20
N LYS A 39 7.83 -17.83 -32.79
CA LYS A 39 7.55 -17.59 -34.22
C LYS A 39 7.28 -16.12 -34.50
N LYS A 40 7.71 -15.64 -35.68
CA LYS A 40 7.59 -14.24 -36.10
C LYS A 40 6.16 -13.71 -36.00
N GLU A 41 5.18 -14.51 -36.41
CA GLU A 41 3.76 -14.18 -36.36
C GLU A 41 3.19 -14.08 -34.93
N LYS A 42 3.87 -14.67 -33.94
CA LYS A 42 3.48 -14.63 -32.51
C LYS A 42 4.32 -13.66 -31.68
N ALA A 43 5.35 -13.03 -32.25
CA ALA A 43 6.29 -12.18 -31.52
C ALA A 43 5.60 -11.02 -30.77
N ILE A 44 4.66 -10.33 -31.41
CA ILE A 44 3.87 -9.26 -30.76
C ILE A 44 3.03 -9.79 -29.60
N LEU A 45 2.38 -10.94 -29.78
CA LEU A 45 1.57 -11.56 -28.72
C LEU A 45 2.45 -11.98 -27.54
N SER A 46 3.62 -12.55 -27.82
CA SER A 46 4.62 -12.90 -26.81
C SER A 46 5.08 -11.69 -26.02
N LEU A 47 5.48 -10.60 -26.68
CA LEU A 47 5.88 -9.36 -26.03
C LEU A 47 4.75 -8.78 -25.17
N ASN A 48 3.53 -8.70 -25.70
CA ASN A 48 2.37 -8.19 -24.98
C ASN A 48 2.05 -9.04 -23.73
N ALA A 49 2.14 -10.36 -23.83
CA ALA A 49 1.95 -11.27 -22.69
C ALA A 49 3.05 -11.08 -21.63
N LYS A 50 4.30 -10.92 -22.08
CA LYS A 50 5.45 -10.67 -21.19
C LYS A 50 5.31 -9.37 -20.41
N VAL A 51 4.93 -8.27 -21.08
CA VAL A 51 4.69 -6.98 -20.42
C VAL A 51 3.45 -7.04 -19.51
N GLY A 52 2.33 -7.57 -20.03
CA GLY A 52 1.06 -7.62 -19.30
C GLY A 52 1.09 -8.47 -18.03
N SER A 53 1.81 -9.61 -18.06
CA SER A 53 1.94 -10.50 -16.89
C SER A 53 2.67 -9.87 -15.70
N LYS A 54 3.44 -8.79 -15.92
CA LYS A 54 4.19 -8.10 -14.86
C LYS A 54 3.38 -7.01 -14.15
N ALA A 55 2.13 -6.75 -14.57
CA ALA A 55 1.33 -5.66 -14.01
C ALA A 55 1.17 -5.75 -12.48
N THR A 56 0.96 -6.95 -11.93
CA THR A 56 0.91 -7.13 -10.46
C THR A 56 2.29 -6.92 -9.83
N ARG A 57 3.35 -7.48 -10.42
CA ARG A 57 4.71 -7.41 -9.84
C ARG A 57 5.29 -5.99 -9.85
N TYR A 58 5.15 -5.26 -10.96
CA TYR A 58 5.81 -3.96 -11.12
C TYR A 58 4.93 -2.78 -10.72
N ALA A 59 3.61 -2.89 -10.91
CA ALA A 59 2.69 -1.80 -10.62
C ALA A 59 1.73 -2.10 -9.45
N ASN A 60 1.82 -3.27 -8.81
CA ASN A 60 0.98 -3.65 -7.67
C ASN A 60 -0.51 -3.34 -7.90
N ILE A 61 -1.00 -3.69 -9.11
CA ILE A 61 -2.37 -3.36 -9.54
C ILE A 61 -3.45 -4.01 -8.66
N GLU A 62 -3.09 -4.93 -7.77
CA GLU A 62 -3.96 -5.60 -6.81
C GLU A 62 -4.34 -4.75 -5.61
N THR A 63 -3.52 -3.75 -5.27
CA THR A 63 -3.75 -2.91 -4.09
C THR A 63 -3.72 -1.43 -4.43
N LYS A 64 -2.95 -1.04 -5.46
CA LYS A 64 -2.76 0.36 -5.87
C LYS A 64 -3.86 0.86 -6.83
N LYS A 65 -4.25 2.12 -6.64
CA LYS A 65 -5.14 2.88 -7.54
C LYS A 65 -4.31 3.76 -8.45
N PHE A 66 -4.68 3.82 -9.73
CA PHE A 66 -4.04 4.69 -10.71
C PHE A 66 -5.00 5.79 -11.19
N LEU A 67 -4.55 7.05 -11.15
CA LEU A 67 -5.35 8.21 -11.56
C LEU A 67 -5.18 8.58 -13.02
N SER A 68 -4.17 8.05 -13.71
CA SER A 68 -3.99 8.27 -15.14
C SER A 68 -3.19 7.11 -15.77
N ALA A 69 -3.12 7.12 -17.10
CA ALA A 69 -2.31 6.17 -17.85
C ALA A 69 -0.82 6.37 -17.58
N GLU A 70 -0.39 7.63 -17.43
CA GLU A 70 0.97 8.04 -17.11
C GLU A 70 1.38 7.54 -15.73
N ALA A 71 0.53 7.71 -14.71
CA ALA A 71 0.80 7.19 -13.36
C ALA A 71 0.95 5.66 -13.34
N TYR A 72 0.13 4.94 -14.11
CA TYR A 72 0.26 3.49 -14.26
C TYR A 72 1.55 3.09 -14.98
N ARG A 73 1.88 3.78 -16.08
CA ARG A 73 3.11 3.55 -16.85
C ARG A 73 4.35 3.78 -15.98
N ASP A 74 4.42 4.90 -15.29
CA ASP A 74 5.60 5.31 -14.52
C ASP A 74 5.85 4.35 -13.36
N GLU A 75 4.79 3.92 -12.67
CA GLU A 75 4.90 2.89 -11.63
C GLU A 75 5.41 1.56 -12.21
N TRP A 76 4.86 1.13 -13.35
CA TRP A 76 5.27 -0.12 -13.97
C TRP A 76 6.74 -0.09 -14.40
N LEU A 77 7.21 1.03 -14.97
CA LEU A 77 8.61 1.18 -15.37
C LEU A 77 9.54 1.23 -14.15
N HIS A 78 9.11 1.89 -13.07
CA HIS A 78 9.85 1.93 -11.83
C HIS A 78 9.97 0.53 -11.20
N GLY A 79 8.86 -0.21 -11.12
CA GLY A 79 8.88 -1.58 -10.62
C GLY A 79 9.73 -2.52 -11.49
N ALA A 80 9.82 -2.29 -12.80
CA ALA A 80 10.74 -3.04 -13.64
C ALA A 80 12.21 -2.82 -13.22
N LEU A 81 12.60 -1.57 -12.93
CA LEU A 81 13.93 -1.22 -12.41
C LEU A 81 14.19 -1.82 -11.03
N GLU A 82 13.27 -1.63 -10.07
CA GLU A 82 13.44 -2.14 -8.70
C GLU A 82 13.50 -3.67 -8.66
N SER A 83 12.84 -4.34 -9.61
CA SER A 83 12.80 -5.80 -9.66
C SER A 83 14.06 -6.47 -10.23
N ASN A 84 15.01 -5.68 -10.77
CA ASN A 84 16.19 -6.15 -11.50
C ASN A 84 15.87 -7.20 -12.60
N ASP A 85 14.75 -7.04 -13.32
CA ASP A 85 14.43 -7.92 -14.46
C ASP A 85 15.28 -7.52 -15.67
N HIS A 86 16.51 -8.05 -15.73
CA HIS A 86 17.50 -7.73 -16.75
C HIS A 86 16.96 -7.84 -18.18
N HIS A 87 16.14 -8.85 -18.45
CA HIS A 87 15.56 -9.03 -19.77
C HIS A 87 14.57 -7.91 -20.11
N MET A 88 13.70 -7.51 -19.19
CA MET A 88 12.79 -6.39 -19.42
C MET A 88 13.53 -5.07 -19.56
N ILE A 89 14.56 -4.85 -18.74
CA ILE A 89 15.43 -3.67 -18.82
C ILE A 89 16.09 -3.60 -20.20
N GLU A 90 16.59 -4.71 -20.74
CA GLU A 90 17.20 -4.75 -22.07
C GLU A 90 16.22 -4.39 -23.19
N LEU A 91 14.98 -4.89 -23.12
CA LEU A 91 13.92 -4.49 -24.06
C LEU A 91 13.64 -2.98 -23.97
N LEU A 92 13.62 -2.42 -22.76
CA LEU A 92 13.37 -0.99 -22.53
C LEU A 92 14.54 -0.10 -22.94
N LYS A 93 15.77 -0.60 -23.12
CA LYS A 93 16.87 0.22 -23.65
C LYS A 93 16.64 0.62 -25.09
N ASN A 94 16.10 -0.28 -25.92
CA ASN A 94 15.80 0.01 -27.31
C ASN A 94 14.64 1.01 -27.45
N ASN A 95 14.87 2.11 -28.17
CA ASN A 95 13.89 3.21 -28.27
C ASN A 95 12.53 2.77 -28.86
N ILE A 96 12.55 1.94 -29.92
CA ILE A 96 11.34 1.50 -30.63
C ILE A 96 10.53 0.54 -29.75
N LEU A 97 11.21 -0.43 -29.12
CA LEU A 97 10.54 -1.35 -28.19
C LEU A 97 9.99 -0.61 -26.98
N ARG A 98 10.75 0.33 -26.42
CA ARG A 98 10.31 1.12 -25.28
C ARG A 98 9.07 1.94 -25.60
N GLU A 99 9.05 2.65 -26.72
CA GLU A 99 7.87 3.40 -27.17
C GLU A 99 6.66 2.47 -27.37
N TYR A 100 6.86 1.31 -27.98
CA TYR A 100 5.80 0.31 -28.12
C TYR A 100 5.28 -0.19 -26.77
N ILE A 101 6.16 -0.49 -25.81
CA ILE A 101 5.80 -0.95 -24.46
C ILE A 101 5.00 0.13 -23.73
N ILE A 102 5.40 1.40 -23.83
CA ILE A 102 4.70 2.53 -23.22
C ILE A 102 3.28 2.65 -23.80
N LEU A 103 3.15 2.64 -25.12
CA LEU A 103 1.84 2.66 -25.78
C LEU A 103 0.97 1.48 -25.34
N PHE A 104 1.56 0.28 -25.22
CA PHE A 104 0.86 -0.90 -24.72
C PHE A 104 0.36 -0.72 -23.28
N LEU A 105 1.19 -0.19 -22.38
CA LEU A 105 0.85 0.03 -20.98
C LEU A 105 -0.28 1.06 -20.84
N GLU A 106 -0.15 2.21 -21.48
CA GLU A 106 -1.16 3.27 -21.42
C GLU A 106 -2.48 2.82 -22.06
N ARG A 107 -2.42 2.14 -23.21
CA ARG A 107 -3.59 1.52 -23.84
C ARG A 107 -4.25 0.51 -22.91
N SER A 108 -3.46 -0.34 -22.25
CA SER A 108 -3.97 -1.33 -21.29
C SER A 108 -4.71 -0.63 -20.14
N PHE A 109 -4.16 0.47 -19.62
CA PHE A 109 -4.84 1.30 -18.63
C PHE A 109 -6.18 1.82 -19.15
N LEU A 110 -6.21 2.46 -20.32
CA LEU A 110 -7.42 3.03 -20.88
C LEU A 110 -8.51 1.98 -21.14
N LYS A 111 -8.14 0.77 -21.62
CA LYS A 111 -9.07 -0.35 -21.82
C LYS A 111 -9.65 -0.87 -20.50
N ASN A 112 -8.87 -0.82 -19.42
CA ASN A 112 -9.22 -1.36 -18.10
C ASN A 112 -9.39 -0.26 -17.05
N GLU A 113 -9.69 0.97 -17.44
CA GLU A 113 -9.63 2.14 -16.57
C GLU A 113 -10.50 1.98 -15.32
N LYS A 114 -11.70 1.42 -15.47
CA LYS A 114 -12.59 1.12 -14.35
C LYS A 114 -11.94 0.18 -13.32
N LYS A 115 -11.13 -0.79 -13.76
CA LYS A 115 -10.42 -1.73 -12.90
C LYS A 115 -9.27 -1.04 -12.16
N TYR A 116 -8.47 -0.24 -12.86
CA TYR A 116 -7.28 0.42 -12.29
C TYR A 116 -7.60 1.62 -11.41
N ARG A 117 -8.74 2.29 -11.65
CA ARG A 117 -9.23 3.38 -10.80
C ARG A 117 -10.01 2.90 -9.57
N LYS A 118 -10.37 1.63 -9.52
CA LYS A 118 -11.13 1.08 -8.40
C LYS A 118 -10.19 0.87 -7.22
N ILE A 119 -10.52 1.48 -6.09
CA ILE A 119 -9.82 1.21 -4.84
C ILE A 119 -10.18 -0.20 -4.38
N LYS A 120 -9.15 -0.99 -4.09
CA LYS A 120 -9.25 -2.38 -3.66
C LYS A 120 -9.01 -2.44 -2.15
N LEU A 121 -10.05 -2.11 -1.40
CA LEU A 121 -10.07 -2.34 0.04
C LEU A 121 -10.12 -3.85 0.30
N GLU A 122 -9.21 -4.36 1.11
CA GLU A 122 -9.36 -5.71 1.68
C GLU A 122 -10.55 -5.70 2.65
N SER A 123 -11.16 -6.87 2.90
CA SER A 123 -12.26 -6.96 3.87
C SER A 123 -11.82 -6.56 5.28
N THR A 124 -10.57 -6.89 5.64
CA THR A 124 -9.92 -6.56 6.91
C THR A 124 -9.71 -5.07 7.11
N ASP A 125 -9.54 -4.30 6.02
CA ASP A 125 -9.24 -2.86 6.10
C ASP A 125 -10.49 -1.98 6.35
N ARG A 126 -11.68 -2.57 6.31
CA ARG A 126 -12.94 -1.81 6.48
C ARG A 126 -13.28 -1.53 7.92
N GLU A 127 -12.97 -2.45 8.82
CA GLU A 127 -13.34 -2.42 10.22
C GLU A 127 -12.13 -2.85 11.04
N LEU A 128 -11.25 -1.89 11.31
CA LEU A 128 -10.05 -2.14 12.09
C LEU A 128 -10.35 -1.89 13.56
N TYR A 129 -9.82 -2.76 14.42
CA TYR A 129 -9.97 -2.69 15.86
C TYR A 129 -8.59 -2.57 16.48
N LEU A 130 -8.41 -1.55 17.29
CA LEU A 130 -7.15 -1.19 17.95
C LEU A 130 -7.33 -1.28 19.46
N GLY A 131 -6.23 -1.44 20.19
CA GLY A 131 -6.22 -1.30 21.65
C GLY A 131 -6.38 -2.60 22.43
N LYS A 132 -6.95 -2.49 23.63
CA LYS A 132 -7.20 -3.58 24.60
C LYS A 132 -8.70 -3.69 24.87
N ASN A 133 -9.16 -4.81 25.44
CA ASN A 133 -10.60 -5.12 25.57
C ASN A 133 -11.40 -4.05 26.33
N ASP A 134 -10.76 -3.41 27.31
CA ASP A 134 -11.30 -2.34 28.14
C ASP A 134 -11.32 -0.97 27.45
N CYS A 135 -10.50 -0.78 26.41
CA CYS A 135 -10.48 0.42 25.58
C CYS A 135 -10.14 0.05 24.13
N VAL A 136 -11.19 -0.23 23.36
CA VAL A 136 -11.12 -0.61 21.94
C VAL A 136 -11.48 0.58 21.07
N ILE A 137 -10.59 0.87 20.12
CA ILE A 137 -10.78 1.92 19.13
C ILE A 137 -11.11 1.28 17.77
N GLY A 138 -12.27 1.62 17.21
CA GLY A 138 -12.71 1.16 15.90
C GLY A 138 -12.41 2.21 14.84
N VAL A 139 -11.56 1.87 13.86
CA VAL A 139 -11.28 2.72 12.69
C VAL A 139 -12.03 2.15 11.50
N PHE A 140 -13.22 2.69 11.26
CA PHE A 140 -14.18 2.16 10.29
C PHE A 140 -14.29 3.08 9.07
N ILE A 141 -14.61 2.52 7.92
CA ILE A 141 -14.86 3.26 6.68
C ILE A 141 -16.37 3.47 6.54
N ALA A 142 -16.81 4.72 6.53
CA ALA A 142 -18.23 5.09 6.54
C ALA A 142 -19.01 4.35 7.65
N PRO A 143 -18.67 4.57 8.93
CA PRO A 143 -19.30 3.89 10.05
C PRO A 143 -20.81 4.12 10.08
N ARG A 144 -21.55 3.04 10.32
CA ARG A 144 -23.00 3.04 10.51
C ARG A 144 -23.34 2.20 11.73
N LYS A 145 -24.35 2.64 12.48
CA LYS A 145 -24.96 1.88 13.56
C LYS A 145 -26.30 1.34 13.09
N SER A 146 -26.49 0.04 13.12
CA SER A 146 -27.79 -0.61 12.86
C SER A 146 -28.01 -1.72 13.88
N ASN A 147 -29.20 -1.78 14.47
CA ASN A 147 -29.53 -2.77 15.53
C ASN A 147 -28.46 -2.78 16.64
N GLU A 148 -28.05 -1.60 17.10
CA GLU A 148 -26.99 -1.40 18.10
C GLU A 148 -25.57 -1.86 17.70
N ILE A 149 -25.37 -2.35 16.47
CA ILE A 149 -24.08 -2.84 16.00
C ILE A 149 -23.45 -1.83 15.03
N TRP A 150 -22.23 -1.41 15.35
CA TRP A 150 -21.38 -0.66 14.44
C TRP A 150 -20.83 -1.55 13.35
N HIS A 151 -20.84 -1.05 12.12
CA HIS A 151 -20.26 -1.70 10.95
C HIS A 151 -19.89 -0.66 9.90
N SER A 152 -19.07 -1.05 8.93
CA SER A 152 -18.70 -0.24 7.78
C SER A 152 -19.68 -0.42 6.64
N TYR A 153 -20.13 0.68 6.05
CA TYR A 153 -21.15 0.65 5.01
C TYR A 153 -20.64 -0.04 3.72
N LYS A 154 -21.37 -1.06 3.24
CA LYS A 154 -21.00 -1.90 2.10
C LYS A 154 -21.65 -1.46 0.77
N LEU A 155 -21.45 -0.22 0.32
CA LEU A 155 -21.83 0.11 -1.07
C LEU A 155 -20.68 -0.11 -2.06
N LYS A 156 -21.02 -0.74 -3.19
CA LYS A 156 -20.19 -0.72 -4.40
C LYS A 156 -20.19 0.71 -4.94
N GLY A 157 -19.08 1.43 -4.79
CA GLY A 157 -18.91 2.77 -5.34
C GLY A 157 -18.98 3.93 -4.34
N LEU A 158 -18.71 3.67 -3.06
CA LEU A 158 -18.54 4.74 -2.06
C LEU A 158 -17.51 5.77 -2.56
N SER A 159 -17.95 6.99 -2.85
CA SER A 159 -17.05 8.11 -3.11
C SER A 159 -16.79 8.82 -1.79
N VAL A 160 -15.56 8.73 -1.32
CA VAL A 160 -15.11 9.39 -0.09
C VAL A 160 -14.29 10.64 -0.43
N ARG A 161 -14.23 11.59 0.50
CA ARG A 161 -13.46 12.84 0.37
C ARG A 161 -12.05 12.77 0.97
N TYR A 162 -11.63 11.57 1.38
CA TYR A 162 -10.37 11.31 2.04
C TYR A 162 -9.65 10.13 1.39
N LYS A 163 -8.34 10.01 1.62
CA LYS A 163 -7.58 8.80 1.28
C LYS A 163 -7.87 7.72 2.33
N TYR A 164 -8.09 6.48 1.90
CA TYR A 164 -8.37 5.39 2.86
C TYR A 164 -7.19 5.17 3.80
N LEU A 165 -7.52 4.93 5.06
CA LEU A 165 -6.58 4.77 6.16
C LEU A 165 -5.57 5.94 6.28
N SER A 166 -5.98 7.16 5.93
CA SER A 166 -5.25 8.40 6.17
C SER A 166 -5.80 9.17 7.36
N LEU A 167 -5.06 10.15 7.87
CA LEU A 167 -5.55 11.05 8.92
C LEU A 167 -6.83 11.81 8.51
N GLY A 168 -7.00 12.10 7.23
CA GLY A 168 -8.22 12.68 6.68
C GLY A 168 -9.43 11.77 6.89
N GLN A 169 -9.27 10.44 6.87
CA GLN A 169 -10.37 9.53 7.22
C GLN A 169 -10.86 9.77 8.64
N LEU A 170 -9.96 9.93 9.62
CA LEU A 170 -10.36 10.24 10.99
C LEU A 170 -11.13 11.56 11.04
N VAL A 171 -10.68 12.60 10.34
CA VAL A 171 -11.37 13.89 10.30
C VAL A 171 -12.78 13.78 9.69
N TYR A 172 -12.92 13.03 8.59
CA TYR A 172 -14.21 12.95 7.90
C TYR A 172 -15.20 11.98 8.56
N GLU A 173 -14.72 10.88 9.13
CA GLU A 173 -15.58 9.80 9.64
C GLU A 173 -15.57 9.67 11.17
N GLY A 174 -14.56 10.22 11.84
CA GLY A 174 -14.30 9.98 13.26
C GLY A 174 -13.69 8.61 13.53
N TYR A 175 -13.72 8.21 14.81
CA TYR A 175 -13.37 6.87 15.25
C TYR A 175 -14.36 6.39 16.32
N LEU A 176 -14.54 5.09 16.42
CA LEU A 176 -15.34 4.47 17.47
C LEU A 176 -14.49 4.27 18.71
N LYS A 177 -15.04 4.57 19.88
CA LYS A 177 -14.39 4.30 21.17
C LYS A 177 -15.35 3.53 22.06
N GLY A 178 -14.86 2.43 22.63
CA GLY A 178 -15.72 1.53 23.38
C GLY A 178 -14.99 0.40 24.07
N LYS A 179 -15.74 -0.62 24.46
CA LYS A 179 -15.24 -1.86 25.09
C LYS A 179 -15.86 -3.07 24.41
N ILE A 180 -15.17 -4.21 24.49
CA ILE A 180 -15.75 -5.50 24.08
C ILE A 180 -16.24 -6.22 25.33
N GLN A 181 -17.55 -6.50 25.38
CA GLN A 181 -18.19 -7.27 26.45
C GLN A 181 -19.14 -8.29 25.81
N ASP A 182 -19.03 -9.57 26.21
CA ASP A 182 -19.84 -10.67 25.69
C ASP A 182 -19.92 -10.69 24.14
N ASP A 183 -18.76 -10.55 23.48
CA ASP A 183 -18.58 -10.47 22.02
C ASP A 183 -19.32 -9.31 21.31
N LYS A 184 -19.79 -8.33 22.09
CA LYS A 184 -20.38 -7.07 21.62
C LYS A 184 -19.39 -5.93 21.78
N TYR A 185 -19.23 -5.15 20.72
CA TYR A 185 -18.48 -3.91 20.74
C TYR A 185 -19.44 -2.75 21.08
N GLU A 186 -19.48 -2.38 22.35
CA GLU A 186 -20.24 -1.24 22.85
C GLU A 186 -19.41 0.02 22.68
N ALA A 187 -19.75 0.84 21.71
CA ALA A 187 -18.96 2.01 21.35
C ALA A 187 -19.81 3.21 20.97
N GLU A 188 -19.20 4.38 21.08
CA GLU A 188 -19.70 5.65 20.57
C GLU A 188 -18.79 6.20 19.47
N LEU A 189 -19.36 7.01 18.59
CA LEU A 189 -18.61 7.68 17.54
C LEU A 189 -18.04 8.99 18.07
N ILE A 190 -16.71 9.08 18.11
CA ILE A 190 -15.99 10.28 18.45
C ILE A 190 -15.64 11.04 17.17
N LYS A 191 -16.07 12.30 17.08
CA LYS A 191 -15.73 13.17 15.95
C LYS A 191 -14.31 13.72 16.10
N VAL A 192 -13.68 13.94 14.96
CA VAL A 192 -12.37 14.58 14.84
C VAL A 192 -12.56 15.75 13.87
N ASN A 193 -12.25 16.96 14.30
CA ASN A 193 -12.48 18.17 13.52
C ASN A 193 -11.18 18.77 13.01
N ASP A 194 -10.11 18.66 13.79
CA ASP A 194 -8.84 19.32 13.54
C ASP A 194 -7.65 18.43 13.95
N PHE A 195 -6.46 19.01 13.82
CA PHE A 195 -5.23 18.34 14.18
C PHE A 195 -5.08 18.09 15.69
N GLU A 196 -5.70 18.90 16.54
CA GLU A 196 -5.67 18.72 18.00
C GLU A 196 -6.51 17.51 18.41
N ASP A 197 -7.64 17.27 17.74
CA ASP A 197 -8.40 16.02 17.87
C ASP A 197 -7.58 14.79 17.43
N ILE A 198 -6.71 14.92 16.43
CA ILE A 198 -5.77 13.85 16.04
C ILE A 198 -4.77 13.56 17.17
N ILE A 199 -4.18 14.59 17.79
CA ILE A 199 -3.27 14.39 18.93
C ILE A 199 -4.02 13.65 20.05
N ARG A 200 -5.24 14.07 20.38
CA ARG A 200 -6.10 13.43 21.39
C ARG A 200 -6.44 11.97 21.06
N PHE A 201 -6.62 11.63 19.78
CA PHE A 201 -6.77 10.23 19.36
C PHE A 201 -5.54 9.40 19.72
N TYR A 202 -4.33 9.89 19.43
CA TYR A 202 -3.08 9.19 19.74
C TYR A 202 -2.77 9.13 21.24
N GLU A 203 -3.18 10.15 22.01
CA GLU A 203 -3.03 10.17 23.47
C GLU A 203 -3.73 9.01 24.19
N ILE A 204 -4.79 8.45 23.59
CA ILE A 204 -5.49 7.26 24.12
C ILE A 204 -4.50 6.10 24.29
N PHE A 205 -3.60 5.91 23.33
CA PHE A 205 -2.61 4.83 23.33
C PHE A 205 -1.37 5.17 24.16
N ILE A 206 -1.00 6.45 24.23
CA ILE A 206 0.19 6.90 24.98
C ILE A 206 0.08 6.58 26.47
N ARG A 207 -1.09 6.79 27.10
CA ARG A 207 -1.23 6.77 28.58
C ARG A 207 -0.66 5.51 29.26
N ASN A 208 -0.84 4.34 28.65
CA ASN A 208 -0.43 3.05 29.20
C ASN A 208 0.68 2.35 28.39
N SER A 209 1.36 3.10 27.51
CA SER A 209 2.42 2.57 26.65
C SER A 209 3.81 2.76 27.23
N SER A 210 4.76 1.97 26.74
CA SER A 210 6.19 2.06 27.07
C SER A 210 6.79 3.38 26.60
N LYS A 211 7.95 3.75 27.15
CA LYS A 211 8.70 4.95 26.72
C LYS A 211 8.93 4.98 25.20
N ASN A 212 9.26 3.83 24.62
CA ASN A 212 9.55 3.71 23.20
C ASN A 212 8.28 3.91 22.36
N GLU A 213 7.17 3.29 22.73
CA GLU A 213 5.89 3.49 22.02
C GLU A 213 5.42 4.96 22.05
N LYS A 214 5.53 5.62 23.22
CA LYS A 214 5.22 7.05 23.34
C LYS A 214 6.06 7.88 22.37
N LYS A 215 7.36 7.66 22.39
CA LYS A 215 8.31 8.42 21.57
C LYS A 215 8.13 8.13 20.07
N PHE A 216 7.74 6.91 19.69
CA PHE A 216 7.43 6.57 18.31
C PHE A 216 6.20 7.34 17.78
N ILE A 217 5.14 7.44 18.60
CA ILE A 217 3.96 8.25 18.30
C ILE A 217 4.31 9.74 18.22
N GLU A 218 5.12 10.26 19.16
CA GLU A 218 5.59 11.64 19.13
C GLU A 218 6.37 11.97 17.85
N ASN A 219 7.24 11.06 17.40
CA ASN A 219 7.99 11.22 16.15
C ASN A 219 7.04 11.25 14.94
N TYR A 220 6.01 10.39 14.93
CA TYR A 220 4.97 10.43 13.91
C TYR A 220 4.20 11.75 13.89
N LEU A 221 3.70 12.20 15.04
CA LEU A 221 2.97 13.46 15.14
C LEU A 221 3.85 14.66 14.75
N THR A 222 5.13 14.64 15.13
CA THR A 222 6.10 15.65 14.71
C THR A 222 6.27 15.66 13.19
N TYR A 223 6.47 14.49 12.58
CA TYR A 223 6.55 14.37 11.12
C TYR A 223 5.30 14.93 10.43
N VAL A 224 4.11 14.56 10.91
CA VAL A 224 2.84 15.01 10.33
C VAL A 224 2.68 16.52 10.40
N LYS A 225 3.02 17.15 11.53
CA LYS A 225 2.98 18.61 11.71
C LYS A 225 3.83 19.39 10.70
N THR A 226 4.85 18.77 10.12
CA THR A 226 5.71 19.41 9.10
C THR A 226 5.13 19.40 7.69
N LYS A 227 3.96 18.80 7.46
CA LYS A 227 3.37 18.61 6.13
C LYS A 227 2.12 19.48 5.95
N ASP A 228 2.08 20.21 4.83
CA ASP A 228 0.91 21.02 4.47
C ASP A 228 -0.33 20.14 4.20
N GLU A 229 -0.13 19.01 3.52
CA GLU A 229 -1.19 18.03 3.20
C GLU A 229 -1.28 16.91 4.26
N TRP A 230 -1.27 17.26 5.54
CA TRP A 230 -1.24 16.29 6.64
C TRP A 230 -2.42 15.30 6.64
N MET A 231 -3.60 15.72 6.17
CA MET A 231 -4.78 14.86 6.06
C MET A 231 -4.57 13.69 5.10
N ASP A 232 -3.64 13.80 4.15
CA ASP A 232 -3.37 12.74 3.18
C ASP A 232 -2.40 11.69 3.70
N ILE A 233 -1.74 11.93 4.83
CA ILE A 233 -0.72 11.04 5.39
C ILE A 233 -1.39 9.76 5.91
N PRO A 234 -0.85 8.57 5.59
CA PRO A 234 -1.32 7.30 6.16
C PRO A 234 -1.31 7.34 7.69
N MET A 235 -2.33 6.75 8.32
CA MET A 235 -2.39 6.62 9.77
C MET A 235 -1.33 5.65 10.28
N LEU A 236 -0.70 6.01 11.40
CA LEU A 236 0.01 5.07 12.25
C LEU A 236 -1.04 4.43 13.17
N LEU A 237 -1.50 3.21 12.88
CA LEU A 237 -2.55 2.56 13.65
C LEU A 237 -1.94 1.79 14.84
N PRO A 238 -2.06 2.27 16.09
CA PRO A 238 -1.42 1.63 17.22
C PRO A 238 -2.20 0.39 17.66
N GLU A 239 -1.51 -0.61 18.20
CA GLU A 239 -2.11 -1.77 18.85
C GLU A 239 -3.17 -2.50 17.98
N LEU A 240 -2.92 -2.68 16.68
CA LEU A 240 -3.88 -3.31 15.76
C LEU A 240 -4.13 -4.78 16.14
N ARG A 241 -5.38 -5.14 16.42
CA ARG A 241 -5.80 -6.49 16.82
C ARG A 241 -5.97 -7.40 15.61
N TRP A 242 -5.26 -8.53 15.59
CA TRP A 242 -5.50 -9.58 14.62
C TRP A 242 -6.81 -10.33 14.97
N GLY A 243 -7.68 -10.55 13.99
CA GLY A 243 -9.02 -11.13 14.19
C GLY A 243 -10.12 -10.10 14.52
N GLY A 244 -9.78 -8.82 14.69
CA GLY A 244 -10.77 -7.74 14.84
C GLY A 244 -11.41 -7.66 16.24
N LYS A 245 -12.72 -7.93 16.33
CA LYS A 245 -13.53 -7.66 17.53
C LYS A 245 -13.60 -8.79 18.55
N ASP A 246 -12.91 -9.91 18.31
CA ASP A 246 -12.97 -11.04 19.23
C ASP A 246 -12.38 -10.64 20.60
N ALA A 247 -13.02 -11.08 21.68
CA ALA A 247 -12.58 -10.76 23.03
C ALA A 247 -11.16 -11.28 23.30
N PHE A 248 -10.85 -12.48 22.81
CA PHE A 248 -9.48 -13.03 22.81
C PHE A 248 -8.81 -12.75 21.47
N HIS A 249 -8.15 -11.60 21.35
CA HIS A 249 -7.30 -11.36 20.18
C HIS A 249 -6.09 -12.28 20.24
N LYS A 250 -5.87 -13.05 19.16
CA LYS A 250 -4.77 -14.01 19.10
C LYS A 250 -3.40 -13.32 19.04
N TYR A 251 -3.33 -12.24 18.26
CA TYR A 251 -2.14 -11.41 18.07
C TYR A 251 -2.51 -9.93 18.04
N ARG A 252 -1.52 -9.10 18.33
CA ARG A 252 -1.61 -7.64 18.24
C ARG A 252 -0.26 -7.07 17.92
N VAL A 253 -0.17 -6.18 16.94
CA VAL A 253 1.07 -5.47 16.59
C VAL A 253 1.10 -4.10 17.23
N ASP A 254 2.27 -3.61 17.59
CA ASP A 254 2.41 -2.30 18.23
C ASP A 254 1.96 -1.19 17.28
N TYR A 255 2.35 -1.28 16.00
CA TYR A 255 1.83 -0.39 14.97
C TYR A 255 1.56 -1.10 13.65
N PHE A 256 0.59 -0.56 12.92
CA PHE A 256 0.29 -0.93 11.56
C PHE A 256 0.11 0.30 10.69
N ILE A 257 0.61 0.24 9.46
CA ILE A 257 0.45 1.31 8.48
C ILE A 257 0.02 0.66 7.17
N ALA A 258 -1.05 1.18 6.58
CA ALA A 258 -1.49 0.80 5.25
C ALA A 258 -1.60 2.04 4.38
N ASN A 259 -0.68 2.16 3.43
CA ASN A 259 -0.63 3.26 2.49
C ASN A 259 -1.32 2.84 1.19
N TYR A 260 -2.59 3.22 1.05
CA TYR A 260 -3.39 2.96 -0.16
C TYR A 260 -2.93 3.70 -1.41
N PHE A 261 -2.08 4.71 -1.24
CA PHE A 261 -1.51 5.46 -2.35
C PHE A 261 -0.35 4.68 -2.99
N THR A 262 0.54 4.10 -2.18
CA THR A 262 1.68 3.29 -2.65
C THR A 262 1.35 1.79 -2.76
N GLY A 263 0.27 1.34 -2.13
CA GLY A 263 -0.08 -0.08 -1.98
C GLY A 263 0.78 -0.81 -0.94
N LYS A 264 1.68 -0.10 -0.23
CA LYS A 264 2.57 -0.68 0.77
C LYS A 264 1.87 -0.81 2.13
N ARG A 265 2.18 -1.87 2.85
CA ARG A 265 1.65 -2.14 4.19
C ARG A 265 2.77 -2.64 5.09
N LEU A 266 2.78 -2.15 6.33
CA LEU A 266 3.85 -2.42 7.29
C LEU A 266 3.27 -2.66 8.68
N ALA A 267 3.57 -3.82 9.27
CA ALA A 267 3.40 -4.11 10.68
C ALA A 267 4.73 -3.87 11.41
N ILE A 268 4.67 -3.27 12.59
CA ILE A 268 5.84 -2.86 13.38
C ILE A 268 5.71 -3.40 14.79
N GLU A 269 6.77 -4.05 15.25
CA GLU A 269 6.99 -4.43 16.64
C GLU A 269 8.14 -3.62 17.21
N LEU A 270 7.90 -2.95 18.33
CA LEU A 270 8.96 -2.41 19.18
C LEU A 270 9.21 -3.46 20.25
N SER A 271 10.15 -4.36 20.00
CA SER A 271 10.48 -5.47 20.90
C SER A 271 11.59 -5.02 21.86
N PRO A 272 11.27 -4.54 23.08
CA PRO A 272 12.29 -4.49 24.11
C PRO A 272 12.71 -5.94 24.38
N ASP A 273 14.01 -6.16 24.38
CA ASP A 273 14.72 -7.42 24.60
C ASP A 273 13.98 -8.44 25.48
N SER A 274 14.29 -9.70 25.16
CA SER A 274 14.55 -10.89 25.97
C SER A 274 14.39 -10.89 27.50
N THR A 275 14.31 -9.77 28.21
CA THR A 275 13.83 -9.70 29.61
C THR A 275 12.46 -10.35 29.81
N HIS A 276 11.55 -10.32 28.82
CA HIS A 276 10.31 -11.12 28.82
C HIS A 276 10.51 -12.60 28.47
N LEU A 277 11.70 -12.99 27.97
CA LEU A 277 12.11 -14.35 27.64
C LEU A 277 12.97 -15.00 28.73
N ILE A 278 13.50 -14.23 29.69
CA ILE A 278 14.22 -14.75 30.86
C ILE A 278 13.24 -15.66 31.63
N GLY A 279 13.52 -16.97 31.65
CA GLY A 279 12.67 -17.99 32.26
C GLY A 279 11.58 -18.57 31.36
N LYS A 280 11.44 -18.15 30.10
CA LYS A 280 10.51 -18.74 29.13
C LYS A 280 11.20 -19.68 28.15
N ASN A 281 10.43 -20.62 27.60
CA ASN A 281 10.91 -21.49 26.53
C ASN A 281 11.06 -20.69 25.22
N ILE A 282 12.32 -20.36 24.89
CA ILE A 282 12.72 -19.57 23.72
C ILE A 282 12.08 -20.10 22.43
N LYS A 283 11.97 -21.42 22.26
CA LYS A 283 11.37 -22.03 21.06
C LYS A 283 9.90 -21.66 20.90
N ASN A 284 9.15 -21.60 21.99
CA ASN A 284 7.72 -21.30 21.96
C ASN A 284 7.46 -19.83 21.67
N GLU A 285 8.26 -18.93 22.23
CA GLU A 285 8.11 -17.49 21.99
C GLU A 285 8.55 -17.15 20.56
N TRP A 286 9.64 -17.72 20.07
CA TRP A 286 10.03 -17.62 18.65
C TRP A 286 8.92 -18.10 17.71
N LYS A 287 8.29 -19.24 18.04
CA LYS A 287 7.15 -19.74 17.27
C LYS A 287 6.00 -18.76 17.26
N LYS A 288 5.62 -18.19 18.41
CA LYS A 288 4.53 -17.20 18.51
C LYS A 288 4.81 -15.95 17.66
N GLU A 289 6.03 -15.40 17.74
CA GLU A 289 6.42 -14.24 16.95
C GLU A 289 6.40 -14.53 15.44
N ASN A 290 6.89 -15.71 15.04
CA ASN A 290 6.84 -16.10 13.63
C ASN A 290 5.41 -16.37 13.14
N ASP A 291 4.56 -17.01 13.97
CA ASP A 291 3.16 -17.25 13.64
C ASP A 291 2.41 -15.91 13.50
N LYS A 292 2.67 -14.94 14.39
CA LYS A 292 2.14 -13.56 14.32
C LYS A 292 2.57 -12.86 13.03
N ARG A 293 3.87 -12.83 12.73
CA ARG A 293 4.41 -12.27 11.48
C ARG A 293 3.74 -12.87 10.24
N ASN A 294 3.64 -14.20 10.19
CA ASN A 294 3.00 -14.89 9.08
C ASN A 294 1.51 -14.51 8.96
N SER A 295 0.79 -14.43 10.07
CA SER A 295 -0.60 -14.01 10.11
C SER A 295 -0.81 -12.61 9.51
N TYR A 296 0.01 -11.61 9.88
CA TYR A 296 -0.10 -10.27 9.27
C TYR A 296 0.35 -10.26 7.80
N GLN A 297 1.34 -11.05 7.43
CA GLN A 297 1.74 -11.20 6.03
C GLN A 297 0.62 -11.76 5.16
N PHE A 298 -0.09 -12.80 5.61
CA PHE A 298 -1.11 -13.47 4.80
C PHE A 298 -2.46 -12.75 4.84
N ASP A 299 -2.92 -12.31 6.01
CA ASP A 299 -4.26 -11.75 6.16
C ASP A 299 -4.31 -10.24 5.88
N TYR A 300 -3.22 -9.54 6.20
CA TYR A 300 -3.10 -8.09 6.02
C TYR A 300 -2.16 -7.70 4.88
N LYS A 301 -1.47 -8.65 4.22
CA LYS A 301 -0.52 -8.38 3.12
C LYS A 301 0.54 -7.36 3.52
N ALA A 302 1.01 -7.45 4.77
CA ALA A 302 1.91 -6.48 5.36
C ALA A 302 3.28 -7.10 5.63
N ASP A 303 4.32 -6.39 5.16
CA ASP A 303 5.68 -6.67 5.61
C ASP A 303 5.77 -6.40 7.12
N THR A 304 6.67 -7.08 7.82
CA THR A 304 6.84 -6.91 9.27
C THR A 304 8.27 -6.46 9.57
N ILE A 305 8.40 -5.40 10.36
CA ILE A 305 9.66 -4.96 10.95
C ILE A 305 9.59 -5.17 12.46
N ILE A 306 10.65 -5.75 13.03
CA ILE A 306 10.81 -5.93 14.47
C ILE A 306 12.06 -5.16 14.86
N TYR A 307 11.92 -4.15 15.71
CA TYR A 307 13.03 -3.42 16.30
C TYR A 307 13.41 -4.07 17.63
N THR A 308 14.69 -4.39 17.79
CA THR A 308 15.25 -4.95 19.03
C THR A 308 15.53 -3.83 20.04
N SER A 309 15.82 -4.18 21.30
CA SER A 309 16.30 -3.18 22.28
C SER A 309 17.48 -2.35 21.79
N GLU A 310 18.41 -2.96 21.04
CA GLU A 310 19.58 -2.26 20.55
C GLU A 310 19.18 -1.19 19.53
N ASP A 311 18.26 -1.53 18.63
CA ASP A 311 17.69 -0.57 17.69
C ASP A 311 16.97 0.57 18.44
N LEU A 312 16.19 0.22 19.47
CA LEU A 312 15.36 1.16 20.24
C LEU A 312 16.17 2.16 21.10
N LYS A 313 17.50 2.00 21.21
CA LYS A 313 18.38 3.05 21.76
C LYS A 313 18.39 4.30 20.90
N ASP A 314 18.13 4.17 19.60
CA ASP A 314 18.00 5.25 18.63
C ASP A 314 16.64 5.15 17.93
N ILE A 315 15.60 5.53 18.66
CA ILE A 315 14.22 5.41 18.19
C ILE A 315 13.90 6.41 17.08
N GLU A 316 14.59 7.53 17.04
CA GLU A 316 14.55 8.50 15.94
C GLU A 316 15.02 7.85 14.63
N ASN A 317 16.13 7.11 14.65
CA ASN A 317 16.58 6.34 13.50
C ASN A 317 15.59 5.23 13.13
N CYS A 318 15.03 4.50 14.11
CA CYS A 318 13.99 3.51 13.86
C CYS A 318 12.82 4.12 13.09
N PHE A 319 12.29 5.26 13.55
CA PHE A 319 11.21 5.97 12.88
C PHE A 319 11.63 6.48 11.50
N SER A 320 12.84 7.01 11.35
CA SER A 320 13.33 7.52 10.06
C SER A 320 13.34 6.46 8.96
N ARG A 321 13.68 5.20 9.30
CA ARG A 321 13.74 4.06 8.38
C ARG A 321 12.38 3.70 7.78
N ILE A 322 11.28 4.06 8.44
CA ILE A 322 9.93 3.78 7.93
C ILE A 322 9.31 4.96 7.20
N LEU A 323 9.95 6.13 7.13
CA LEU A 323 9.34 7.33 6.51
C LEU A 323 8.86 7.10 5.07
N TYR A 324 9.51 6.19 4.33
CA TYR A 324 9.10 5.80 2.98
C TYR A 324 7.65 5.27 2.92
N ILE A 325 7.13 4.68 4.01
CA ILE A 325 5.78 4.11 4.06
C ILE A 325 4.73 5.22 4.07
N PHE A 326 5.07 6.42 4.55
CA PHE A 326 4.17 7.56 4.63
C PHE A 326 4.20 8.44 3.37
N GLU A 327 5.00 8.09 2.35
CA GLU A 327 5.04 8.83 1.09
C GLU A 327 3.64 8.92 0.46
N THR A 328 3.13 10.15 0.37
CA THR A 328 1.80 10.49 -0.19
C THR A 328 1.85 11.02 -1.61
N SER A 329 3.06 11.36 -2.08
CA SER A 329 3.31 11.78 -3.45
C SER A 329 3.49 10.56 -4.33
N GLU A 330 2.96 10.60 -5.55
CA GLU A 330 3.48 9.78 -6.63
C GLU A 330 5.00 10.03 -6.59
N ARG A 331 5.82 8.98 -6.52
CA ARG A 331 7.24 9.15 -6.83
C ARG A 331 7.24 9.70 -8.24
N LYS A 332 7.30 11.03 -8.37
CA LYS A 332 7.68 11.73 -9.58
C LYS A 332 9.17 11.49 -9.75
N LEU A 333 9.57 10.22 -9.92
CA LEU A 333 10.64 10.03 -10.86
C LEU A 333 10.05 10.58 -12.15
N LYS A 334 10.54 11.74 -12.57
CA LYS A 334 10.12 12.28 -13.86
C LYS A 334 10.37 11.14 -14.82
N TYR A 335 9.40 10.80 -15.66
CA TYR A 335 9.55 9.74 -16.66
C TYR A 335 10.95 9.80 -17.31
N GLU A 336 11.46 11.00 -17.59
CA GLU A 336 12.83 11.27 -18.06
C GLU A 336 13.95 10.67 -17.19
N GLU A 337 13.89 10.74 -15.87
CA GLU A 337 14.84 10.15 -14.93
C GLU A 337 14.78 8.62 -14.95
N ILE A 338 13.57 8.04 -14.99
CA ILE A 338 13.40 6.58 -15.13
C ILE A 338 14.09 6.10 -16.41
N ILE A 339 13.84 6.82 -17.51
CA ILE A 339 14.39 6.52 -18.83
C ILE A 339 15.89 6.70 -18.87
N LYS A 340 16.42 7.73 -18.19
CA LYS A 340 17.85 7.95 -18.05
C LYS A 340 18.52 6.77 -17.32
N THR A 341 17.94 6.31 -16.22
CA THR A 341 18.43 5.16 -15.46
C THR A 341 18.37 3.87 -16.27
N ILE A 342 17.27 3.59 -16.98
CA ILE A 342 17.14 2.44 -17.90
C ILE A 342 18.25 2.47 -18.97
N LYS A 343 18.53 3.65 -19.54
CA LYS A 343 19.59 3.78 -20.56
C LYS A 343 20.99 3.59 -19.99
N MET A 344 21.22 3.97 -18.74
CA MET A 344 22.51 3.89 -18.07
C MET A 344 22.78 2.53 -17.41
N SER A 345 21.76 1.70 -17.18
CA SER A 345 21.95 0.40 -16.53
C SER A 345 22.82 -0.52 -17.41
N THR A 346 24.03 -0.84 -16.94
CA THR A 346 24.90 -1.87 -17.51
C THR A 346 24.50 -3.23 -16.94
N LEU A 347 24.60 -4.27 -17.78
CA LEU A 347 24.36 -5.67 -17.39
C LEU A 347 25.35 -6.13 -16.32
#